data_AF-A0A2E1E3S7-F1
#
_entry.id   AF-A0A2E1E3S7-F1
#
_cell.length_a   1.000
_cell.length_b   1.000
_cell.length_c   1.000
_cell.angle_alpha   90.00
_cell.angle_beta   90.00
_cell.angle_gamma   90.00
#
_symmetry.space_group_name_H-M   'P 1'
#
loop_
_entity.id
_entity.type
_entity.pdbx_description
1 polymer ?
#
loop_
_entity_poly.entity_id
_entity_poly.type
_entity_poly.pdbx_seq_one_letter_code
_entity_poly.pdbx_strand_id
1 'polypeptide(L)'
;MKKTLFEKIWEPHVIEEIADGLALIYIDLHLVHEVTSPQAFEGLRLNSRKVRRPELTVATIDHNVPTSDRTNIKDPIAKKQ
;
A
#
# COMPACT_ATOMS: atom_id res chain seq x y z
N MET A 1 5.59 -32.63 -9.55
CA MET A 1 6.25 -31.75 -10.56
C MET A 1 7.15 -30.76 -9.85
N LYS A 2 8.21 -30.26 -10.50
CA LYS A 2 9.01 -29.17 -9.93
C LYS A 2 8.16 -27.89 -9.96
N LYS A 3 8.07 -27.20 -8.82
CA LYS A 3 7.42 -25.88 -8.71
C LYS A 3 8.31 -24.79 -9.27
N THR A 4 7.72 -23.82 -9.95
CA THR A 4 8.34 -22.55 -10.37
C THR A 4 8.69 -21.69 -9.16
N LEU A 5 9.50 -20.64 -9.35
CA LEU A 5 9.77 -19.66 -8.29
C LEU A 5 8.49 -18.95 -7.85
N PHE A 6 7.63 -18.60 -8.82
CA PHE A 6 6.36 -17.94 -8.54
C PHE A 6 5.46 -18.80 -7.65
N GLU A 7 5.25 -20.08 -8.00
CA GLU A 7 4.43 -21.01 -7.20
C GLU A 7 4.96 -21.17 -5.77
N LYS A 8 6.29 -21.23 -5.61
CA LYS A 8 6.91 -21.32 -4.29
C LYS A 8 6.70 -20.09 -3.41
N ILE A 9 6.49 -18.91 -4.01
CA ILE A 9 6.16 -17.69 -3.29
C ILE A 9 4.64 -17.61 -3.12
N TRP A 10 3.87 -17.77 -4.18
CA TRP A 10 2.42 -17.60 -4.18
C TRP A 10 1.69 -18.55 -3.22
N GLU A 11 1.94 -19.85 -3.32
CA GLU A 11 1.18 -20.86 -2.57
C GLU A 11 1.22 -20.64 -1.04
N PRO A 12 2.36 -20.30 -0.40
CA PRO A 12 2.37 -19.94 1.02
C PRO A 12 1.52 -18.73 1.43
N HIS A 13 1.21 -17.81 0.50
CA HIS A 13 0.46 -16.59 0.81
C HIS A 13 -1.05 -16.71 0.57
N VAL A 14 -1.48 -17.81 -0.06
CA VAL A 14 -2.91 -18.10 -0.24
C VAL A 14 -3.49 -18.52 1.12
N ILE A 15 -4.47 -17.75 1.59
CA ILE A 15 -5.28 -18.08 2.76
C ILE A 15 -6.41 -19.02 2.34
N GLU A 16 -7.08 -18.73 1.23
CA GLU A 16 -8.22 -19.49 0.74
C GLU A 16 -8.37 -19.30 -0.78
N GLU A 17 -8.65 -20.38 -1.50
CA GLU A 17 -9.10 -20.31 -2.89
C GLU A 17 -10.61 -20.04 -2.93
N ILE A 18 -11.00 -19.02 -3.67
CA ILE A 18 -12.38 -18.58 -3.89
C ILE A 18 -12.83 -19.09 -5.28
N ALA A 19 -14.13 -19.04 -5.56
CA ALA A 19 -14.69 -19.34 -6.87
C ALA A 19 -13.99 -18.58 -8.01
N ASP A 20 -14.07 -19.15 -9.21
CA ASP A 20 -13.60 -18.55 -10.47
C ASP A 20 -12.09 -18.25 -10.52
N GLY A 21 -11.28 -19.02 -9.79
CA GLY A 21 -9.82 -18.88 -9.80
C GLY A 21 -9.32 -17.65 -9.03
N LEU A 22 -10.17 -17.04 -8.21
CA LEU A 22 -9.76 -16.00 -7.27
C LEU A 22 -9.14 -16.64 -6.02
N ALA A 23 -8.22 -15.93 -5.39
CA ALA A 23 -7.63 -16.35 -4.12
C ALA A 23 -7.62 -15.18 -3.15
N LEU A 24 -7.98 -15.45 -1.90
CA LEU A 24 -7.66 -14.56 -0.80
C LEU A 24 -6.19 -14.77 -0.44
N ILE A 25 -5.40 -13.71 -0.58
CA ILE A 25 -3.99 -13.72 -0.19
C ILE A 25 -3.73 -12.77 0.97
N TYR A 26 -2.75 -13.12 1.79
CA TYR A 26 -2.19 -12.19 2.75
C TYR A 26 -1.14 -11.28 2.07
N ILE A 27 -1.12 -9.99 2.44
CA ILE A 27 -0.13 -9.02 1.97
C ILE A 27 0.84 -8.71 3.11
N ASP A 28 2.10 -9.09 2.94
CA ASP A 28 3.15 -8.99 3.98
C ASP A 28 3.78 -7.62 4.10
N LEU A 29 3.70 -6.80 3.06
CA LEU A 29 4.28 -5.46 3.06
C LEU A 29 3.47 -4.52 2.17
N HIS A 30 3.02 -3.41 2.74
CA HIS A 30 2.45 -2.30 1.98
C HIS A 30 3.51 -1.23 1.80
N LEU A 31 3.78 -0.87 0.54
CA LEU A 31 4.59 0.29 0.20
C LEU A 31 3.65 1.41 -0.22
N VAL A 32 3.66 2.50 0.53
CA VAL A 32 2.73 3.62 0.38
C VAL A 32 3.50 4.92 0.18
N HIS A 33 2.87 5.89 -0.48
CA HIS A 33 3.47 7.18 -0.79
C HIS A 33 2.44 8.30 -0.75
N GLU A 34 2.90 9.55 -0.67
CA GLU A 34 2.09 10.73 -0.36
C GLU A 34 1.06 11.11 -1.43
N VAL A 35 1.12 10.53 -2.62
CA VAL A 35 0.24 10.93 -3.74
C VAL A 35 -1.09 10.16 -3.75
N THR A 36 -1.03 8.84 -3.55
CA THR A 36 -2.18 7.92 -3.73
C THR A 36 -2.69 7.33 -2.43
N SER A 37 -1.86 7.36 -1.39
CA SER A 37 -2.18 6.73 -0.11
C SER A 37 -3.08 7.57 0.80
N PRO A 38 -3.09 8.93 0.76
CA PRO A 38 -4.05 9.71 1.52
C PRO A 38 -5.51 9.28 1.30
N GLN A 39 -5.89 8.95 0.06
CA GLN A 39 -7.23 8.49 -0.28
C GLN A 39 -7.54 7.12 0.35
N ALA A 40 -6.56 6.22 0.41
CA ALA A 40 -6.71 4.93 1.08
C ALA A 40 -6.88 5.09 2.60
N PHE A 41 -6.11 5.98 3.24
CA PHE A 41 -6.25 6.29 4.67
C PHE A 41 -7.58 6.96 4.99
N GLU A 42 -8.07 7.84 4.12
CA GLU A 42 -9.40 8.42 4.23
C GLU A 42 -10.49 7.33 4.18
N GLY A 43 -10.36 6.38 3.26
CA GLY A 43 -11.24 5.20 3.20
C GLY A 43 -11.25 4.41 4.51
N LEU A 44 -10.09 4.20 5.15
CA LEU A 44 -10.01 3.57 6.47
C LEU A 44 -10.75 4.40 7.53
N ARG A 45 -10.53 5.72 7.57
CA ARG A 45 -11.15 6.64 8.53
C ARG A 45 -12.68 6.64 8.40
N LEU A 46 -13.20 6.75 7.18
CA LEU A 46 -14.64 6.71 6.90
C LEU A 46 -15.29 5.40 7.36
N ASN A 47 -14.56 4.29 7.27
CA ASN A 47 -15.01 2.98 7.73
C ASN A 47 -14.66 2.69 9.20
N SER A 48 -14.17 3.68 9.96
CA SER A 48 -13.71 3.52 11.34
C SER A 48 -12.68 2.39 11.54
N ARG A 49 -11.80 2.19 10.55
CA ARG A 49 -10.73 1.19 10.55
C ARG A 49 -9.38 1.84 10.83
N LYS A 50 -8.49 1.06 11.43
CA LYS A 50 -7.07 1.41 11.58
C LYS A 50 -6.24 0.61 10.58
N VAL A 51 -5.02 1.08 10.32
CA VAL A 51 -4.00 0.27 9.62
C VAL A 51 -3.78 -1.00 10.43
N ARG A 52 -3.95 -2.16 9.79
CA ARG A 52 -3.93 -3.46 10.50
C ARG A 52 -2.54 -3.84 10.99
N ARG A 53 -1.51 -3.58 10.18
CA ARG A 53 -0.09 -3.92 10.46
C ARG A 53 0.80 -2.70 10.18
N PRO A 54 0.83 -1.69 11.07
CA PRO A 54 1.64 -0.48 10.86
C PRO A 54 3.13 -0.78 10.65
N GLU A 55 3.66 -1.81 11.31
CA GLU A 55 5.05 -2.24 11.19
C GLU A 55 5.40 -2.90 9.84
N LEU A 56 4.37 -3.31 9.09
CA LEU A 56 4.47 -3.85 7.73
C LEU A 56 3.86 -2.89 6.69
N THR A 57 3.80 -1.60 7.03
CA THR A 57 3.32 -0.54 6.15
C THR A 57 4.38 0.56 6.11
N VAL A 58 5.16 0.60 5.03
CA VAL A 58 6.28 1.53 4.89
C VAL A 58 5.86 2.68 3.99
N ALA A 59 5.92 3.89 4.53
CA ALA A 59 5.60 5.12 3.83
C ALA A 59 6.87 5.84 3.36
N THR A 60 6.86 6.28 2.10
CA THR A 60 7.86 7.20 1.55
C THR A 60 7.21 8.53 1.16
N ILE A 61 8.00 9.60 1.18
CA ILE A 61 7.60 10.95 0.80
C ILE A 61 8.57 11.48 -0.26
N ASP A 62 8.39 11.07 -1.52
CA ASP A 62 9.41 11.19 -2.57
C ASP A 62 8.92 11.84 -3.88
N HIS A 63 7.63 12.10 -4.03
CA HIS A 63 7.03 12.64 -5.25
C HIS A 63 6.83 14.16 -5.19
N ASN A 64 6.28 14.66 -4.09
CA ASN A 64 5.72 16.02 -3.98
C ASN A 64 6.39 16.89 -2.93
N VAL A 65 7.23 16.31 -2.07
CA VAL A 65 7.93 17.04 -1.02
C VAL A 65 9.17 17.71 -1.61
N PRO A 66 9.29 19.06 -1.56
CA PRO A 66 10.45 19.75 -2.11
C PRO A 66 11.75 19.35 -1.42
N THR A 67 12.84 19.23 -2.17
CA THR A 67 14.15 18.85 -1.61
C THR A 67 14.68 19.86 -0.60
N SER A 68 14.53 21.17 -0.85
CA SER A 68 15.17 22.24 -0.06
C SER A 68 14.26 22.91 0.97
N ASP A 69 13.01 23.23 0.63
CA ASP A 69 12.04 23.89 1.53
C ASP A 69 10.80 23.00 1.70
N ARG A 70 10.96 21.98 2.54
CA ARG A 70 9.96 20.91 2.78
C ARG A 70 8.65 21.42 3.38
N THR A 71 8.67 22.61 3.98
CA THR A 71 7.51 23.23 4.63
C THR A 71 6.68 24.11 3.69
N ASN A 72 7.23 24.46 2.52
CA ASN A 72 6.62 25.39 1.58
C ASN A 72 6.39 24.73 0.22
N ILE A 73 5.31 23.97 0.11
CA ILE A 73 4.91 23.35 -1.15
C ILE A 73 4.32 24.45 -2.06
N LYS A 74 5.11 24.86 -3.06
CA LYS A 74 4.73 25.92 -4.02
C LYS A 74 3.79 25.43 -5.12
N ASP A 75 3.93 24.17 -5.51
CA ASP A 75 3.06 23.60 -6.53
C ASP A 75 1.63 23.45 -5.99
N PRO A 76 0.62 24.05 -6.65
CA PRO A 76 -0.74 24.08 -6.14
C PRO A 76 -1.45 22.72 -6.19
N ILE A 77 -0.97 21.76 -7.00
CA ILE A 77 -1.51 20.40 -7.06
C ILE A 77 -0.91 19.60 -5.90
N ALA A 78 0.41 19.60 -5.76
CA ALA A 78 1.13 18.94 -4.67
C ALA A 78 0.66 19.44 -3.29
N LYS A 79 0.33 20.73 -3.15
CA LYS A 79 -0.16 21.32 -1.89
C LYS A 79 -1.56 20.83 -1.49
N LYS A 80 -2.36 20.36 -2.44
CA LYS A 80 -3.74 19.89 -2.20
C LYS A 80 -3.81 18.39 -1.90
N GLN A 81 -2.73 17.66 -2.10
CA GLN A 81 -2.60 16.23 -1.82
C GLN A 81 -2.10 16.03 -0.40
#